data_AF-A0A2E3BY74-F1
#
_entry.id   AF-A0A2E3BY74-F1
#
_cell.length_a   1.000
_cell.length_b   1.000
_cell.length_c   1.000
_cell.angle_alpha   90.00
_cell.angle_beta   90.00
_cell.angle_gamma   90.00
#
_symmetry.space_group_name_H-M   'P 1'
#
loop_
_entity.id
_entity.type
_entity.pdbx_description
1 polymer ?
#
loop_
_entity_poly.entity_id
_entity_poly.type
_entity_poly.pdbx_seq_one_letter_code
_entity_poly.pdbx_strand_id
1 'polypeptide(L)'
;MLNKIVEKCNKPTVTNYNNQNVYNYIVNNIKPTTNVDIEMDKPLTKKEIEIIKNNPVLEGSYLYIHGRFIDKRENSEQLIVCCDLSRNKFSYYNGENKWVIDMKLKSFFKKIFNKIVNIHTSELEFNPMKDDVFEFIDNTGEKIKRYEELKNILENKQTKLLNKLYKDVYIDNTFISKHKDELDNII
;
A
#
# COMPACT_ATOMS: atom_id res chain seq x y z
N MET A 1 -28.81 24.11 44.22
CA MET A 1 -28.08 22.99 43.59
C MET A 1 -28.33 23.00 42.08
N LEU A 2 -27.71 23.93 41.33
CA LEU A 2 -27.79 23.96 39.85
C LEU A 2 -26.47 24.33 39.17
N ASN A 3 -25.39 24.47 39.95
CA ASN A 3 -24.06 24.89 39.48
C ASN A 3 -23.03 23.76 39.55
N LYS A 4 -23.46 22.50 39.48
CA LYS A 4 -22.55 21.37 39.35
C LYS A 4 -22.95 20.52 38.14
N ILE A 5 -22.07 20.59 37.13
CA ILE A 5 -21.88 19.59 36.07
C ILE A 5 -22.77 19.80 34.83
N VAL A 6 -22.76 21.03 34.30
CA VAL A 6 -22.94 21.29 32.85
C VAL A 6 -21.56 21.20 32.15
N GLU A 7 -20.68 20.33 32.63
CA GLU A 7 -19.46 19.88 31.92
C GLU A 7 -19.77 18.68 31.02
N LYS A 8 -20.99 18.60 30.48
CA LYS A 8 -21.28 17.64 29.41
C LYS A 8 -20.73 18.18 28.09
N CYS A 9 -19.64 17.55 27.67
CA CYS A 9 -19.37 17.23 26.27
C CYS A 9 -19.03 18.35 25.28
N ASN A 10 -18.18 19.31 25.67
CA ASN A 10 -17.37 20.04 24.69
C ASN A 10 -15.94 19.50 24.72
N LYS A 11 -15.75 18.24 24.28
CA LYS A 11 -14.45 17.90 23.68
C LYS A 11 -14.43 18.62 22.34
N PRO A 12 -13.44 19.50 22.07
CA PRO A 12 -13.28 19.99 20.72
C PRO A 12 -13.06 18.78 19.83
N THR A 13 -13.76 18.74 18.71
CA THR A 13 -13.58 17.79 17.61
C THR A 13 -12.21 18.06 16.96
N VAL A 14 -11.11 17.73 17.65
CA VAL A 14 -9.73 18.04 17.22
C VAL A 14 -9.31 17.20 15.98
N THR A 15 -10.09 16.20 15.58
CA THR A 15 -9.64 15.19 14.61
C THR A 15 -9.87 15.49 13.13
N ASN A 16 -10.62 16.53 12.73
CA ASN A 16 -10.84 16.80 11.29
C ASN A 16 -9.92 17.88 10.69
N TYR A 17 -9.49 18.89 11.46
CA TYR A 17 -8.61 19.95 10.95
C TYR A 17 -7.18 19.45 10.67
N ASN A 18 -6.65 18.57 11.53
CA ASN A 18 -5.29 18.02 11.37
C ASN A 18 -5.14 17.19 10.08
N ASN A 19 -6.13 16.38 9.74
CA ASN A 19 -6.06 15.51 8.55
C ASN A 19 -6.10 16.30 7.24
N GLN A 20 -6.82 17.43 7.21
CA GLN A 20 -6.84 18.31 6.05
C GLN A 20 -5.49 19.01 5.87
N ASN A 21 -4.85 19.43 6.96
CA ASN A 21 -3.52 20.03 6.93
C ASN A 21 -2.46 19.05 6.42
N VAL A 22 -2.49 17.79 6.86
CA VAL A 22 -1.58 16.74 6.36
C VAL A 22 -1.80 16.48 4.87
N TYR A 23 -3.05 16.38 4.42
CA TYR A 23 -3.34 16.18 2.99
C TYR A 23 -2.90 17.38 2.14
N ASN A 24 -3.14 18.60 2.60
CA ASN A 24 -2.68 19.81 1.93
C ASN A 24 -1.15 19.86 1.84
N TYR A 25 -0.45 19.46 2.92
CA TYR A 25 1.01 19.34 2.91
C TYR A 25 1.48 18.36 1.83
N ILE A 26 0.88 17.16 1.75
CA ILE A 26 1.21 16.16 0.73
C ILE A 26 1.07 16.75 -0.67
N VAL A 27 -0.08 17.36 -0.97
CA VAL A 27 -0.36 17.91 -2.31
C VAL A 27 0.60 19.03 -2.69
N ASN A 28 1.01 19.86 -1.74
CA ASN A 28 1.84 21.02 -2.01
C ASN A 28 3.34 20.67 -2.08
N ASN A 29 3.80 19.66 -1.35
CA ASN A 29 5.23 19.48 -1.09
C ASN A 29 5.80 18.13 -1.58
N ILE A 30 4.97 17.10 -1.73
CA ILE A 30 5.43 15.82 -2.27
C ILE A 30 5.13 15.83 -3.77
N LYS A 31 6.18 15.85 -4.58
CA LYS A 31 6.15 16.06 -6.04
C LYS A 31 6.86 14.93 -6.78
N PRO A 32 6.33 13.70 -6.75
CA PRO A 32 7.03 12.58 -7.32
C PRO A 32 7.25 12.75 -8.82
N THR A 33 8.44 12.36 -9.26
CA THR A 33 8.85 12.33 -10.68
C THR A 33 8.15 11.27 -11.52
N THR A 34 7.42 10.34 -10.89
CA THR A 34 6.68 9.23 -11.52
C THR A 34 5.37 9.01 -10.77
N ASN A 35 4.56 8.05 -11.20
CA ASN A 35 3.30 7.71 -10.53
C ASN A 35 3.09 6.19 -10.42
N VAL A 36 2.13 5.77 -9.58
CA VAL A 36 1.93 4.34 -9.32
C VAL A 36 1.53 3.55 -10.56
N ASP A 37 0.85 4.18 -11.51
CA ASP A 37 0.39 3.53 -12.74
C ASP A 37 1.59 3.23 -13.66
N ILE A 38 2.50 4.20 -13.85
CA ILE A 38 3.75 4.01 -14.60
C ILE A 38 4.61 2.90 -13.97
N GLU A 39 4.77 2.90 -12.65
CA GLU A 39 5.53 1.84 -11.95
C GLU A 39 4.83 0.47 -12.03
N MET A 40 3.50 0.44 -12.09
CA MET A 40 2.73 -0.79 -12.26
C MET A 40 2.86 -1.35 -13.68
N ASP A 41 2.95 -0.50 -14.70
CA ASP A 41 3.05 -0.92 -16.10
C ASP A 41 4.40 -1.58 -16.40
N LYS A 42 5.47 -1.19 -15.69
CA LYS A 42 6.79 -1.81 -15.82
C LYS A 42 6.71 -3.34 -15.61
N PRO A 43 7.37 -4.15 -16.46
CA PRO A 43 7.37 -5.60 -16.29
C PRO A 43 7.95 -5.98 -14.92
N LEU A 44 7.57 -7.16 -14.41
CA LEU A 44 8.16 -7.68 -13.19
C LEU A 44 9.60 -8.12 -13.47
N THR A 45 10.52 -7.68 -12.64
CA THR A 45 11.91 -8.13 -12.68
C THR A 45 12.04 -9.53 -12.09
N LYS A 46 13.11 -10.24 -12.44
CA LYS A 46 13.41 -11.57 -11.86
C LYS A 46 13.44 -11.54 -10.33
N LYS A 47 14.07 -10.51 -9.75
CA LYS A 47 14.16 -10.32 -8.30
C LYS A 47 12.79 -10.18 -7.64
N GLU A 48 11.87 -9.43 -8.26
CA GLU A 48 10.51 -9.28 -7.71
C GLU A 48 9.72 -10.59 -7.79
N ILE A 49 9.85 -11.32 -8.90
CA ILE A 49 9.22 -12.63 -9.06
C ILE A 49 9.72 -13.59 -7.97
N GLU A 50 11.03 -13.64 -7.74
CA GLU A 50 11.63 -14.49 -6.69
C GLU A 50 11.17 -14.09 -5.29
N ILE A 51 11.15 -12.80 -4.97
CA ILE A 51 10.68 -12.29 -3.69
C ILE A 51 9.21 -12.71 -3.44
N ILE A 52 8.36 -12.60 -4.46
CA ILE A 52 6.94 -12.97 -4.32
C ILE A 52 6.76 -14.48 -4.18
N LYS A 53 7.51 -15.29 -4.94
CA LYS A 53 7.40 -16.76 -4.91
C LYS A 53 7.93 -17.38 -3.62
N ASN A 54 9.03 -16.85 -3.10
CA ASN A 54 9.80 -17.47 -2.01
C ASN A 54 9.37 -17.01 -0.61
N ASN A 55 8.36 -16.14 -0.52
CA ASN A 55 7.86 -15.62 0.76
C ASN A 55 6.38 -15.96 0.96
N PRO A 56 5.90 -16.01 2.22
CA PRO A 56 4.46 -16.04 2.50
C PRO A 56 3.75 -14.88 1.81
N VAL A 57 2.51 -15.10 1.36
CA VAL A 57 1.75 -14.15 0.51
C VAL A 57 1.75 -12.71 1.06
N LEU A 58 1.53 -12.54 2.36
CA LEU A 58 1.54 -11.24 3.02
C LEU A 58 2.91 -10.54 2.93
N GLU A 59 3.98 -11.30 3.16
CA GLU A 59 5.35 -10.81 3.14
C GLU A 59 5.80 -10.52 1.71
N GLY A 60 5.56 -11.43 0.77
CA GLY A 60 5.88 -11.23 -0.65
C GLY A 60 5.17 -10.00 -1.22
N SER A 61 3.89 -9.81 -0.88
CA SER A 61 3.14 -8.60 -1.28
C SER A 61 3.73 -7.32 -0.68
N TYR A 62 4.08 -7.34 0.61
CA TYR A 62 4.72 -6.21 1.28
C TYR A 62 6.07 -5.88 0.64
N LEU A 63 6.95 -6.86 0.48
CA LEU A 63 8.29 -6.66 -0.08
C LEU A 63 8.26 -6.17 -1.52
N TYR A 64 7.30 -6.65 -2.33
CA TYR A 64 7.07 -6.12 -3.67
C TYR A 64 6.64 -4.64 -3.63
N ILE A 65 5.63 -4.31 -2.81
CA ILE A 65 5.14 -2.93 -2.70
C ILE A 65 6.25 -2.01 -2.18
N HIS A 66 6.96 -2.43 -1.12
CA HIS A 66 8.06 -1.70 -0.53
C HIS A 66 9.16 -1.47 -1.57
N GLY A 67 9.67 -2.52 -2.20
CA GLY A 67 10.78 -2.41 -3.15
C GLY A 67 10.47 -1.56 -4.38
N ARG A 68 9.24 -1.59 -4.89
CA ARG A 68 8.87 -0.89 -6.13
C ARG A 68 8.37 0.55 -5.91
N PHE A 69 7.62 0.78 -4.83
CA PHE A 69 6.89 2.05 -4.65
C PHE A 69 7.39 2.89 -3.47
N ILE A 70 8.26 2.36 -2.59
CA ILE A 70 8.68 3.02 -1.35
C ILE A 70 10.21 3.13 -1.25
N ASP A 71 10.92 2.01 -1.42
CA ASP A 71 12.37 1.93 -1.22
C ASP A 71 13.12 2.93 -2.13
N LYS A 72 14.19 3.52 -1.58
CA LYS A 72 15.05 4.52 -2.25
C LYS A 72 14.34 5.78 -2.75
N ARG A 73 13.14 6.08 -2.24
CA ARG A 73 12.46 7.35 -2.49
C ARG A 73 12.68 8.27 -1.30
N GLU A 74 13.07 9.50 -1.60
CA GLU A 74 13.09 10.56 -0.61
C GLU A 74 11.66 10.94 -0.20
N ASN A 75 11.52 11.64 0.92
CA ASN A 75 10.22 12.07 1.46
C ASN A 75 9.40 12.88 0.44
N SER A 76 10.07 13.72 -0.35
CA SER A 76 9.49 14.54 -1.41
C SER A 76 9.07 13.75 -2.66
N GLU A 77 9.52 12.50 -2.81
CA GLU A 77 9.33 11.64 -3.99
C GLU A 77 8.43 10.42 -3.71
N GLN A 78 7.81 10.35 -2.53
CA GLN A 78 6.95 9.23 -2.15
C GLN A 78 5.73 9.12 -3.06
N LEU A 79 5.42 7.91 -3.54
CA LEU A 79 4.25 7.65 -4.39
C LEU A 79 3.00 7.29 -3.61
N ILE A 80 3.18 6.81 -2.39
CA ILE A 80 2.13 6.31 -1.52
C ILE A 80 2.38 6.89 -0.14
N VAL A 81 1.35 7.47 0.46
CA VAL A 81 1.43 8.09 1.78
C VAL A 81 0.21 7.72 2.60
N CYS A 82 0.38 7.58 3.92
CA CYS A 82 -0.73 7.47 4.86
C CYS A 82 -0.93 8.80 5.57
N CYS A 83 -2.12 9.37 5.43
CA CYS A 83 -2.47 10.70 5.94
C CYS A 83 -3.44 10.67 7.14
N ASP A 84 -4.06 9.53 7.42
CA ASP A 84 -4.83 9.29 8.66
C ASP A 84 -4.82 7.80 8.99
N LEU A 85 -3.99 7.43 9.98
CA LEU A 85 -3.84 6.07 10.46
C LEU A 85 -5.16 5.51 11.01
N SER A 86 -5.91 6.31 11.78
CA SER A 86 -7.12 5.86 12.48
C SER A 86 -8.22 5.42 11.52
N ARG A 87 -8.29 6.06 10.35
CA ARG A 87 -9.27 5.75 9.30
C ARG A 87 -8.70 4.86 8.19
N ASN A 88 -7.43 4.45 8.29
CA ASN A 88 -6.68 3.80 7.22
C ASN A 88 -6.76 4.61 5.90
N LYS A 89 -6.66 5.94 6.00
CA LYS A 89 -6.71 6.83 4.83
C LYS A 89 -5.32 6.91 4.22
N PHE A 90 -5.20 6.39 3.01
CA PHE A 90 -4.00 6.54 2.21
C PHE A 90 -4.26 7.47 1.04
N SER A 91 -3.19 8.01 0.49
CA SER A 91 -3.21 8.67 -0.81
C SER A 91 -2.08 8.10 -1.66
N TYR A 92 -2.29 8.02 -2.97
CA TYR A 92 -1.24 7.70 -3.92
C TYR A 92 -1.28 8.65 -5.11
N TYR A 93 -0.14 8.84 -5.74
CA TYR A 93 0.00 9.67 -6.94
C TYR A 93 -0.32 8.83 -8.18
N ASN A 94 -1.42 9.14 -8.86
CA ASN A 94 -2.02 8.31 -9.92
C ASN A 94 -1.49 8.64 -11.33
N GLY A 95 -1.92 7.86 -12.33
CA GLY A 95 -1.61 8.07 -13.76
C GLY A 95 -2.00 9.42 -14.37
N GLU A 96 -2.88 10.20 -13.71
CA GLU A 96 -3.20 11.58 -14.09
C GLU A 96 -2.28 12.61 -13.43
N ASN A 97 -1.22 12.16 -12.75
CA ASN A 97 -0.31 13.01 -11.98
C ASN A 97 -1.02 13.82 -10.90
N LYS A 98 -1.97 13.16 -10.20
CA LYS A 98 -2.74 13.74 -9.09
C LYS A 98 -2.71 12.82 -7.88
N TRP A 99 -2.76 13.44 -6.70
CA TRP A 99 -3.00 12.72 -5.46
C TRP A 99 -4.46 12.27 -5.38
N VAL A 100 -4.66 10.96 -5.20
CA VAL A 100 -5.98 10.36 -5.03
C VAL A 100 -6.06 9.70 -3.67
N ILE A 101 -7.15 9.96 -2.95
CA ILE A 101 -7.43 9.31 -1.66
C ILE A 101 -7.96 7.90 -1.92
N ASP A 102 -7.34 6.91 -1.29
CA ASP A 102 -7.75 5.51 -1.35
C ASP A 102 -7.90 4.93 0.06
N MET A 103 -9.15 4.78 0.48
CA MET A 103 -9.48 4.23 1.80
C MET A 103 -9.05 2.77 1.86
N LYS A 104 -8.17 2.47 2.81
CA LYS A 104 -7.53 1.16 2.97
C LYS A 104 -6.67 0.73 1.78
N LEU A 105 -6.33 1.59 0.81
CA LEU A 105 -5.63 1.19 -0.44
C LEU A 105 -6.40 0.16 -1.29
N LYS A 106 -7.73 0.17 -1.26
CA LYS A 106 -8.54 -0.82 -1.98
C LYS A 106 -8.26 -0.84 -3.48
N SER A 107 -8.21 0.33 -4.10
CA SER A 107 -8.02 0.45 -5.54
C SER A 107 -6.58 0.13 -5.91
N PHE A 108 -5.62 0.61 -5.12
CA PHE A 108 -4.21 0.30 -5.30
C PHE A 108 -3.92 -1.20 -5.16
N PHE A 109 -4.42 -1.87 -4.13
CA PHE A 109 -4.20 -3.31 -3.96
C PHE A 109 -4.89 -4.17 -5.01
N LYS A 110 -6.00 -3.72 -5.58
CA LYS A 110 -6.57 -4.37 -6.77
C LYS A 110 -5.61 -4.33 -7.97
N LYS A 111 -4.92 -3.20 -8.19
CA LYS A 111 -3.87 -3.12 -9.22
C LYS A 111 -2.70 -4.06 -8.91
N ILE A 112 -2.26 -4.11 -7.66
CA ILE A 112 -1.19 -5.03 -7.21
C ILE A 112 -1.61 -6.49 -7.44
N PHE A 113 -2.83 -6.86 -7.03
CA PHE A 113 -3.39 -8.20 -7.24
C PHE A 113 -3.31 -8.58 -8.72
N ASN A 114 -3.88 -7.76 -9.61
CA ASN A 114 -3.84 -8.00 -11.05
C ASN A 114 -2.42 -8.15 -11.60
N LYS A 115 -1.45 -7.41 -11.03
CA LYS A 115 -0.05 -7.45 -11.46
C LYS A 115 0.66 -8.75 -11.06
N ILE A 116 0.40 -9.27 -9.85
CA ILE A 116 1.19 -10.37 -9.27
C ILE A 116 0.45 -11.70 -9.18
N VAL A 117 -0.85 -11.73 -9.47
CA VAL A 117 -1.68 -12.96 -9.41
C VAL A 117 -1.11 -14.09 -10.26
N ASN A 118 -0.60 -13.77 -11.46
CA ASN A 118 -0.03 -14.75 -12.38
C ASN A 118 1.25 -15.41 -11.84
N ILE A 119 1.94 -14.79 -10.88
CA ILE A 119 3.09 -15.41 -10.22
C ILE A 119 2.63 -16.59 -9.34
N HIS A 120 1.47 -16.44 -8.71
CA HIS A 120 0.90 -17.45 -7.81
C HIS A 120 0.15 -18.55 -8.57
N THR A 121 -0.44 -18.24 -9.72
CA THR A 121 -1.16 -19.22 -10.53
C THR A 121 -0.24 -19.93 -11.52
N SER A 122 0.68 -19.20 -12.18
CA SER A 122 1.46 -19.68 -13.34
C SER A 122 0.60 -20.41 -14.40
N GLU A 123 1.18 -20.83 -15.52
CA GLU A 123 0.48 -21.78 -16.40
C GLU A 123 0.42 -23.14 -15.70
N LEU A 124 -0.75 -23.76 -15.75
CA LEU A 124 -1.01 -25.12 -15.28
C LEU A 124 -1.12 -25.99 -16.52
N GLU A 125 -0.03 -26.62 -16.92
CA GLU A 125 -0.04 -27.59 -18.00
C GLU A 125 0.34 -28.95 -17.44
N PHE A 126 -0.56 -29.93 -17.61
CA PHE A 126 -0.27 -31.32 -17.30
C PHE A 126 0.36 -31.99 -18.50
N ASN A 127 1.56 -32.52 -18.32
CA ASN A 127 2.26 -33.32 -19.31
C ASN A 127 2.30 -34.79 -18.86
N PRO A 128 1.50 -35.68 -19.45
CA PRO A 128 1.44 -37.10 -19.04
C PRO A 128 2.75 -37.87 -19.26
N MET A 129 3.72 -37.31 -19.99
CA MET A 129 5.05 -37.91 -20.17
C MET A 129 6.10 -37.42 -19.16
N LYS A 130 5.79 -36.37 -18.37
CA LYS A 130 6.73 -35.74 -17.44
C LYS A 130 6.21 -35.66 -16.01
N ASP A 131 4.90 -35.56 -15.83
CA ASP A 131 4.28 -35.24 -14.55
C ASP A 131 3.64 -36.48 -13.93
N ASP A 132 3.88 -36.68 -12.63
CA ASP A 132 3.08 -37.59 -11.83
C ASP A 132 1.72 -36.94 -11.52
N VAL A 133 0.64 -37.72 -11.62
CA VAL A 133 -0.73 -37.22 -11.47
C VAL A 133 -0.97 -36.69 -10.05
N PHE A 134 -0.48 -37.38 -9.02
CA PHE A 134 -0.70 -36.97 -7.63
C PHE A 134 0.13 -35.73 -7.32
N GLU A 135 1.39 -35.70 -7.72
CA GLU A 135 2.26 -34.54 -7.55
C GLU A 135 1.70 -33.30 -8.29
N PHE A 136 1.17 -33.48 -9.51
CA PHE A 136 0.53 -32.40 -10.25
C PHE A 136 -0.72 -31.85 -9.54
N ILE A 137 -1.57 -32.74 -9.00
CA ILE A 137 -2.78 -32.35 -8.26
C ILE A 137 -2.40 -31.58 -6.99
N ASP A 138 -1.43 -32.07 -6.22
CA ASP A 138 -0.97 -31.42 -5.00
C ASP A 138 -0.40 -30.03 -5.30
N ASN A 139 0.49 -29.93 -6.29
CA ASN A 139 1.05 -28.65 -6.75
C ASN A 139 -0.03 -27.66 -7.22
N THR A 140 -1.06 -28.16 -7.92
CA THR A 140 -2.20 -27.33 -8.36
C THR A 140 -3.02 -26.84 -7.16
N GLY A 141 -3.27 -27.71 -6.18
CA GLY A 141 -3.97 -27.36 -4.94
C GLY A 141 -3.25 -26.26 -4.15
N GLU A 142 -1.93 -26.34 -4.04
CA GLU A 142 -1.13 -25.31 -3.37
C GLU A 142 -1.20 -23.95 -4.08
N LYS A 143 -1.16 -23.94 -5.41
CA LYS A 143 -1.29 -22.70 -6.21
C LYS A 143 -2.65 -22.05 -6.02
N ILE A 144 -3.74 -22.82 -6.04
CA ILE A 144 -5.10 -22.32 -5.79
C ILE A 144 -5.20 -21.72 -4.38
N LYS A 145 -4.63 -22.41 -3.37
CA LYS A 145 -4.61 -21.90 -1.99
C LYS A 145 -3.87 -20.56 -1.88
N ARG A 146 -2.69 -20.44 -2.49
CA ARG A 146 -1.90 -19.19 -2.51
C ARG A 146 -2.66 -18.06 -3.22
N TYR A 147 -3.38 -18.36 -4.30
CA TYR A 147 -4.25 -17.39 -4.99
C TYR A 147 -5.35 -16.85 -4.06
N GLU A 148 -6.07 -17.73 -3.36
CA GLU A 148 -7.14 -17.32 -2.45
C GLU A 148 -6.60 -16.53 -1.25
N GLU A 149 -5.43 -16.90 -0.73
CA GLU A 149 -4.74 -16.12 0.30
C GLU A 149 -4.38 -14.71 -0.21
N LEU A 150 -3.86 -14.60 -1.44
CA LEU A 150 -3.50 -13.32 -2.06
C LEU A 150 -4.73 -12.44 -2.24
N LYS A 151 -5.80 -13.00 -2.81
CA LYS A 151 -7.07 -12.32 -2.99
C LYS A 151 -7.63 -11.82 -1.67
N ASN A 152 -7.56 -12.64 -0.62
CA ASN A 152 -8.02 -12.26 0.71
C ASN A 152 -7.18 -11.13 1.32
N ILE A 153 -5.86 -11.16 1.15
CA ILE A 153 -4.95 -10.12 1.68
C ILE A 153 -5.09 -8.82 0.90
N LEU A 154 -5.13 -8.85 -0.43
CA LEU A 154 -5.06 -7.65 -1.26
C LEU A 154 -6.44 -7.08 -1.61
N GLU A 155 -7.46 -7.89 -1.88
CA GLU A 155 -8.77 -7.38 -2.28
C GLU A 155 -9.72 -7.21 -1.09
N ASN A 156 -9.81 -8.20 -0.21
CA ASN A 156 -10.95 -8.32 0.71
C ASN A 156 -10.66 -7.95 2.18
N LYS A 157 -9.45 -8.19 2.71
CA LYS A 157 -9.12 -8.08 4.15
C LYS A 157 -7.69 -7.60 4.40
N GLN A 158 -7.46 -6.35 4.04
CA GLN A 158 -6.14 -5.78 3.82
C GLN A 158 -5.39 -5.28 5.07
N THR A 159 -6.05 -5.31 6.24
CA THR A 159 -5.59 -4.68 7.48
C THR A 159 -4.17 -5.08 7.89
N LYS A 160 -3.80 -6.36 7.77
CA LYS A 160 -2.44 -6.81 8.15
C LYS A 160 -1.35 -6.21 7.26
N LEU A 161 -1.62 -6.08 5.96
CA LEU A 161 -0.68 -5.49 5.01
C LEU A 161 -0.57 -3.98 5.22
N LEU A 162 -1.71 -3.32 5.45
CA LEU A 162 -1.74 -1.88 5.77
C LEU A 162 -0.91 -1.57 7.01
N ASN A 163 -1.01 -2.39 8.05
CA ASN A 163 -0.22 -2.25 9.27
C ASN A 163 1.28 -2.29 9.04
N LYS A 164 1.75 -3.08 8.07
CA LYS A 164 3.17 -3.09 7.70
C LYS A 164 3.55 -1.81 6.96
N LEU A 165 2.77 -1.44 5.93
CA LEU A 165 3.03 -0.25 5.12
C LEU A 165 3.04 1.04 5.95
N TYR A 166 2.21 1.16 7.00
CA TYR A 166 2.17 2.37 7.83
C TYR A 166 3.52 2.82 8.34
N LYS A 167 4.37 1.88 8.74
CA LYS A 167 5.68 2.23 9.32
C LYS A 167 6.58 2.94 8.31
N ASP A 168 6.33 2.74 7.03
CA ASP A 168 7.19 3.21 5.95
C ASP A 168 6.64 4.47 5.27
N VAL A 169 5.32 4.73 5.36
CA VAL A 169 4.67 5.79 4.58
C VAL A 169 3.78 6.76 5.39
N TYR A 170 3.78 6.68 6.72
CA TYR A 170 2.92 7.52 7.55
C TYR A 170 3.47 8.94 7.72
N ILE A 171 2.62 9.93 7.47
CA ILE A 171 2.92 11.36 7.61
C ILE A 171 1.98 11.95 8.66
N ASP A 172 2.56 12.57 9.69
CA ASP A 172 1.85 13.33 10.71
C ASP A 172 2.46 14.74 10.90
N ASN A 173 1.90 15.52 11.82
CA ASN A 173 2.42 16.86 12.12
C ASN A 173 3.87 16.84 12.66
N THR A 174 4.29 15.76 13.32
CA THR A 174 5.65 15.59 13.82
C THR A 174 6.63 15.43 12.65
N PHE A 175 6.27 14.58 11.68
CA PHE A 175 6.99 14.41 10.44
C PHE A 175 7.10 15.74 9.70
N ILE A 176 5.98 16.44 9.51
CA ILE A 176 5.94 17.74 8.81
C ILE A 176 6.86 18.75 9.49
N SER A 177 6.86 18.81 10.82
CA SER A 177 7.68 19.76 11.56
C SER A 177 9.18 19.46 11.43
N LYS A 178 9.56 18.18 11.32
CA LYS A 178 10.96 17.75 11.16
C LYS A 178 11.50 17.98 9.75
N HIS A 179 10.63 17.93 8.74
CA HIS A 179 10.99 18.10 7.33
C HIS A 179 10.55 19.46 6.80
N LYS A 180 10.38 20.44 7.69
CA LYS A 180 9.97 21.79 7.31
C LYS A 180 11.06 22.49 6.47
N ASP A 181 12.33 22.20 6.74
CA ASP A 181 13.48 22.82 6.06
C ASP A 181 13.67 22.32 4.61
N GLU A 182 13.03 21.21 4.22
CA GLU A 182 12.95 20.77 2.82
C GLU A 182 12.09 21.74 1.97
N LEU A 183 11.26 22.57 2.62
CA LEU A 183 10.36 23.55 1.97
C LEU A 183 11.06 24.87 1.64
N ASP A 184 12.03 25.28 2.45
CA ASP A 184 12.62 26.62 2.38
C ASP A 184 13.74 26.74 1.32
N ASN A 185 14.13 25.63 0.68
CA ASN A 185 15.15 25.58 -0.37
C ASN A 185 14.58 25.52 -1.81
N ILE A 186 13.27 25.69 -1.97
CA ILE A 186 12.61 25.82 -3.28
C ILE A 186 12.05 27.24 -3.40
N ILE A 187 12.94 28.23 -3.55
CA ILE A 187 12.62 29.59 -4.04
C ILE A 187 13.59 29.93 -5.17
#